data_AF-A0A554ME33-F1
#
_entry.id   AF-A0A554ME33-F1
#
_cell.length_a   1.000
_cell.length_b   1.000
_cell.length_c   1.000
_cell.angle_alpha   90.00
_cell.angle_beta   90.00
_cell.angle_gamma   90.00
#
_symmetry.space_group_name_H-M   'P 1'
#
loop_
_entity.id
_entity.type
_entity.pdbx_description
1 polymer ?
#
loop_
_entity_poly.entity_id
_entity_poly.type
_entity_poly.pdbx_seq_one_letter_code
_entity_poly.pdbx_strand_id
1 'polypeptide(L)'
;MFFVIALIEEYVKYLPVKIFIERRRDFDEPVDAMIYMMTSAMGFAALENALFLFPVARESVFAGLEISTNRFLGANLLHALSSGILGFFLARAWFHPHRRHFTALGIVTASLFHTAFNALILTREGLSQGALYLVLLLAIMAIMVFIDFERLKKKL
;
A
#
# COMPACT_ATOMS: atom_id res chain seq x y z
N MET A 1 -2.69 -11.79 14.41
CA MET A 1 -3.33 -12.15 13.13
C MET A 1 -3.16 -11.05 12.07
N PHE A 2 -3.50 -9.79 12.36
CA PHE A 2 -3.45 -8.68 11.38
C PHE A 2 -2.09 -8.49 10.69
N PHE A 3 -0.97 -8.60 11.41
CA PHE A 3 0.35 -8.46 10.79
C PHE A 3 0.68 -9.53 9.75
N VAL A 4 0.29 -10.78 9.99
CA VAL A 4 0.56 -11.88 9.05
C VAL A 4 -0.25 -11.69 7.77
N ILE A 5 -1.51 -11.26 7.88
CA ILE A 5 -2.37 -10.95 6.74
C ILE A 5 -1.77 -9.79 5.94
N ALA A 6 -1.45 -8.67 6.60
CA ALA A 6 -0.81 -7.52 5.97
C ALA A 6 0.51 -7.90 5.27
N LEU A 7 1.32 -8.75 5.90
CA LEU A 7 2.57 -9.25 5.31
C LEU A 7 2.34 -10.06 4.04
N ILE A 8 1.34 -10.93 4.03
CA ILE A 8 0.96 -11.70 2.85
C ILE A 8 0.48 -10.76 1.74
N GLU A 9 -0.36 -9.78 2.06
CA GLU A 9 -0.87 -8.83 1.07
C GLU A 9 0.23 -7.96 0.44
N GLU A 10 1.13 -7.40 1.24
CA GLU A 10 2.27 -6.62 0.73
C GLU A 10 3.19 -7.49 -0.12
N TYR A 11 3.39 -8.76 0.26
CA TYR A 11 4.16 -9.69 -0.55
C TYR A 11 3.47 -10.03 -1.88
N VAL A 12 2.15 -10.25 -1.87
CA VAL A 12 1.37 -10.53 -3.08
C VAL A 12 1.41 -9.33 -4.04
N LYS A 13 1.34 -8.09 -3.55
CA LYS A 13 1.48 -6.87 -4.37
C LYS A 13 2.88 -6.75 -4.98
N TYR A 14 3.91 -7.20 -4.27
CA TYR A 14 5.29 -7.21 -4.76
C TYR A 14 5.54 -8.24 -5.87
N LEU A 15 4.88 -9.41 -5.81
CA LEU A 15 5.13 -10.51 -6.74
C LEU A 15 5.03 -10.13 -8.23
N PRO A 16 3.98 -9.43 -8.72
CA PRO A 16 3.91 -8.99 -10.10
C PRO A 16 5.10 -8.12 -10.52
N VAL A 17 5.55 -7.20 -9.65
CA VAL A 17 6.70 -6.33 -9.93
C VAL A 17 7.98 -7.16 -10.03
N LYS A 18 8.22 -8.06 -9.07
CA LYS A 18 9.38 -8.95 -9.07
C LYS A 18 9.46 -9.85 -10.30
N ILE A 19 8.32 -10.39 -10.73
CA ILE A 19 8.27 -11.40 -11.80
C ILE A 19 8.30 -10.72 -13.18
N PHE A 20 7.50 -9.68 -13.38
CA PHE A 20 7.23 -9.12 -14.71
C PHE A 20 7.91 -7.78 -14.99
N ILE A 21 8.23 -6.98 -13.96
CA ILE A 21 8.75 -5.62 -14.15
C ILE A 21 10.26 -5.54 -13.95
N GLU A 22 10.82 -6.20 -12.93
CA GLU A 22 12.26 -6.12 -12.61
C GLU A 22 13.21 -6.52 -13.76
N ARG A 23 12.71 -7.21 -14.78
CA ARG A 23 13.47 -7.67 -15.95
C ARG A 23 13.24 -6.85 -17.22
N ARG A 24 12.34 -5.84 -17.17
CA ARG A 24 12.04 -4.99 -18.32
C ARG A 24 13.15 -3.96 -18.52
N ARG A 25 13.35 -3.56 -19.78
CA ARG A 25 14.30 -2.49 -20.13
C ARG A 25 13.81 -1.13 -19.66
N ASP A 26 12.50 -0.91 -19.73
CA ASP A 26 11.79 0.31 -19.30
C ASP A 26 11.68 0.43 -17.75
N PHE A 27 12.51 -0.31 -17.02
CA PHE A 27 12.61 -0.25 -15.56
C PHE A 27 14.01 0.19 -15.19
N ASP A 28 14.32 1.42 -15.58
CA ASP A 28 15.66 2.01 -15.58
C ASP A 28 15.78 3.24 -14.68
N GLU A 29 14.67 3.81 -14.20
CA GLU A 29 14.67 4.90 -13.23
C GLU A 29 14.30 4.42 -11.81
N PRO A 30 14.97 4.90 -10.74
CA PRO A 30 14.64 4.50 -9.36
C PRO A 30 13.18 4.78 -8.99
N VAL A 31 12.60 5.84 -9.58
CA VAL A 31 11.21 6.24 -9.33
C VAL A 31 10.21 5.20 -9.86
N ASP A 32 10.58 4.45 -10.91
CA ASP A 32 9.74 3.42 -11.50
C ASP A 32 9.37 2.35 -10.47
N ALA A 33 10.27 2.04 -9.53
CA ALA A 33 10.01 1.04 -8.50
C ALA A 33 8.82 1.45 -7.61
N MET A 34 8.69 2.76 -7.32
CA MET A 34 7.52 3.29 -6.62
C MET A 34 6.28 3.24 -7.50
N ILE A 35 6.38 3.68 -8.76
CA ILE A 35 5.24 3.74 -9.70
C ILE A 35 4.66 2.34 -9.92
N TYR A 36 5.49 1.36 -10.33
CA TYR A 36 5.03 0.01 -10.61
C TYR A 36 4.50 -0.72 -9.37
N MET A 37 5.07 -0.48 -8.19
CA MET A 37 4.51 -1.02 -6.95
C MET A 37 3.13 -0.43 -6.64
N MET A 38 2.96 0.89 -6.77
CA MET A 38 1.66 1.53 -6.61
C MET A 38 0.65 1.05 -7.64
N THR A 39 1.06 0.86 -8.91
CA THR A 39 0.19 0.29 -9.96
C THR A 39 -0.25 -1.14 -9.61
N SER A 40 0.68 -1.99 -9.18
CA SER A 40 0.37 -3.35 -8.71
C SER A 40 -0.63 -3.35 -7.55
N ALA A 41 -0.42 -2.43 -6.59
CA ALA A 41 -1.31 -2.24 -5.44
C ALA A 41 -2.72 -1.79 -5.82
N MET A 42 -2.87 -0.94 -6.83
CA MET A 42 -4.18 -0.53 -7.34
C MET A 42 -4.94 -1.71 -7.97
N GLY A 43 -4.24 -2.61 -8.67
CA GLY A 43 -4.83 -3.86 -9.16
C GLY A 43 -5.28 -4.78 -8.03
N PHE A 44 -4.46 -4.94 -6.99
CA PHE A 44 -4.83 -5.68 -5.78
C PHE A 44 -6.05 -5.06 -5.09
N ALA A 45 -6.06 -3.74 -4.89
CA ALA A 45 -7.14 -3.00 -4.26
C ALA A 45 -8.46 -3.16 -5.01
N ALA A 46 -8.42 -3.18 -6.35
CA ALA A 46 -9.60 -3.42 -7.17
C ALA A 46 -10.21 -4.81 -6.92
N LEU A 47 -9.36 -5.85 -6.88
CA LEU A 47 -9.80 -7.21 -6.57
C LEU A 47 -10.38 -7.31 -5.15
N GLU A 48 -9.68 -6.75 -4.17
CA GLU A 48 -10.13 -6.76 -2.78
C GLU A 48 -11.48 -6.03 -2.64
N ASN A 49 -11.61 -4.83 -3.20
CA ASN A 49 -12.88 -4.09 -3.18
C ASN A 49 -14.02 -4.87 -3.82
N ALA A 50 -13.79 -5.54 -4.95
CA ALA A 50 -14.80 -6.36 -5.59
C ALA A 50 -15.29 -7.48 -4.64
N LEU A 51 -14.36 -8.17 -3.97
CA LEU A 51 -14.69 -9.24 -3.01
C LEU A 51 -15.49 -8.73 -1.80
N PHE A 52 -15.19 -7.53 -1.30
CA PHE A 52 -15.95 -6.93 -0.19
C PHE A 52 -17.30 -6.35 -0.62
N LEU A 53 -17.41 -5.79 -1.83
CA LEU A 53 -18.62 -5.09 -2.28
C LEU A 53 -19.69 -6.01 -2.85
N PHE A 54 -19.32 -7.09 -3.56
CA PHE A 54 -20.30 -7.95 -4.23
C PHE A 54 -21.34 -8.57 -3.28
N PRO A 55 -20.98 -9.08 -2.10
CA PRO A 55 -21.97 -9.62 -1.16
C PRO A 55 -22.91 -8.54 -0.62
N VAL A 56 -22.35 -7.39 -0.21
CA VAL A 56 -23.13 -6.31 0.44
C VAL A 56 -24.06 -5.62 -0.56
N ALA A 57 -23.58 -5.33 -1.77
CA ALA A 57 -24.37 -4.65 -2.78
C ALA A 57 -25.57 -5.48 -3.29
N ARG A 58 -25.52 -6.81 -3.12
CA ARG A 58 -26.66 -7.70 -3.40
C ARG A 58 -27.77 -7.58 -2.35
N GLU A 59 -27.42 -7.30 -1.11
CA GLU A 59 -28.37 -7.16 -0.01
C GLU A 59 -28.94 -5.74 0.07
N SER A 60 -28.09 -4.72 -0.09
CA SER A 60 -28.49 -3.32 -0.07
C SER A 60 -27.56 -2.44 -0.89
N VAL A 61 -28.14 -1.76 -1.89
CA VAL A 61 -27.41 -0.79 -2.72
C VAL A 61 -26.84 0.35 -1.87
N PHE A 62 -27.61 0.86 -0.90
CA PHE A 62 -27.16 1.94 -0.02
C PHE A 62 -25.99 1.51 0.86
N ALA A 63 -26.05 0.31 1.47
CA ALA A 63 -24.94 -0.21 2.26
C ALA A 63 -23.69 -0.47 1.40
N GLY A 64 -23.89 -0.97 0.17
CA GLY A 64 -22.81 -1.12 -0.81
C GLY A 64 -22.12 0.19 -1.15
N LEU A 65 -22.87 1.28 -1.35
CA LEU A 65 -22.31 2.62 -1.63
C LEU A 65 -21.51 3.19 -0.45
N GLU A 66 -22.01 3.02 0.77
CA GLU A 66 -21.31 3.47 1.98
C GLU A 66 -19.97 2.75 2.17
N ILE A 67 -19.97 1.43 2.06
CA ILE A 67 -18.75 0.61 2.14
C ILE A 67 -17.80 0.97 1.01
N SER A 68 -18.29 1.13 -0.22
CA SER A 68 -17.47 1.51 -1.37
C SER A 68 -16.76 2.84 -1.15
N THR A 69 -17.46 3.83 -0.59
CA THR A 69 -16.90 5.16 -0.31
C THR A 69 -15.81 5.08 0.76
N ASN A 70 -16.08 4.38 1.87
CA ASN A 70 -15.09 4.19 2.94
C ASN A 70 -13.85 3.44 2.45
N ARG A 71 -14.03 2.39 1.64
CA ARG A 71 -12.92 1.60 1.07
C ARG A 71 -12.11 2.40 0.04
N PHE A 72 -12.77 3.20 -0.79
CA PHE A 72 -12.10 4.06 -1.74
C PHE A 72 -11.21 5.11 -1.06
N LEU A 73 -11.72 5.79 -0.02
CA LEU A 73 -10.95 6.83 0.67
C LEU A 73 -9.87 6.24 1.60
N GLY A 74 -10.17 5.13 2.26
CA GLY A 74 -9.27 4.50 3.22
C GLY A 74 -8.36 3.43 2.60
N ALA A 75 -8.95 2.28 2.27
CA ALA A 75 -8.20 1.08 1.87
C ALA A 75 -7.40 1.27 0.58
N ASN A 76 -7.96 1.91 -0.45
CA ASN A 76 -7.20 2.16 -1.69
C ASN A 76 -6.01 3.08 -1.44
N LEU A 77 -6.22 4.16 -0.67
CA LEU A 77 -5.15 5.10 -0.34
C LEU A 77 -4.07 4.40 0.50
N LEU A 78 -4.46 3.56 1.45
CA LEU A 78 -3.52 2.72 2.20
C LEU A 78 -2.68 1.84 1.27
N HIS A 79 -3.31 1.09 0.37
CA HIS A 79 -2.61 0.18 -0.53
C HIS A 79 -1.63 0.92 -1.43
N ALA A 80 -2.04 2.06 -1.99
CA ALA A 80 -1.14 2.90 -2.79
C ALA A 80 0.05 3.40 -1.95
N LEU A 81 -0.19 3.91 -0.74
CA LEU A 81 0.87 4.50 0.08
C LEU A 81 1.82 3.44 0.66
N SER A 82 1.30 2.33 1.18
CA SER A 82 2.11 1.21 1.69
C SER A 82 3.00 0.60 0.60
N SER A 83 2.45 0.41 -0.60
CA SER A 83 3.23 -0.06 -1.74
C SER A 83 4.19 0.99 -2.31
N GLY A 84 3.87 2.28 -2.20
CA GLY A 84 4.82 3.37 -2.48
C GLY A 84 6.05 3.31 -1.56
N ILE A 85 5.84 3.07 -0.27
CA ILE A 85 6.93 2.87 0.71
C ILE A 85 7.76 1.64 0.33
N LEU A 86 7.13 0.49 0.03
CA LEU A 86 7.84 -0.69 -0.43
C LEU A 86 8.64 -0.42 -1.71
N GLY A 87 8.05 0.27 -2.69
CA GLY A 87 8.71 0.70 -3.92
C GLY A 87 9.95 1.56 -3.67
N PHE A 88 9.92 2.46 -2.68
CA PHE A 88 11.10 3.22 -2.29
C PHE A 88 12.23 2.32 -1.79
N PHE A 89 11.92 1.33 -0.94
CA PHE A 89 12.93 0.37 -0.48
C PHE A 89 13.47 -0.51 -1.62
N LEU A 90 12.65 -0.88 -2.60
CA LEU A 90 13.10 -1.56 -3.82
C LEU A 90 14.07 -0.69 -4.63
N ALA A 91 13.74 0.58 -4.84
CA ALA A 91 14.62 1.54 -5.52
C ALA A 91 15.97 1.66 -4.79
N ARG A 92 15.94 1.74 -3.46
CA ARG A 92 17.15 1.79 -2.62
C ARG A 92 17.95 0.49 -2.67
N ALA A 93 17.27 -0.65 -2.78
CA ALA A 93 17.91 -1.96 -2.92
C ALA A 93 18.74 -2.06 -4.20
N TRP A 94 18.49 -1.27 -5.23
CA TRP A 94 19.28 -1.30 -6.46
C TRP A 94 20.74 -0.90 -6.28
N PHE A 95 20.98 0.08 -5.41
CA PHE A 95 22.30 0.66 -5.22
C PHE A 95 23.07 0.03 -4.05
N HIS A 96 22.58 -1.09 -3.49
CA HIS A 96 23.18 -1.68 -2.30
C HIS A 96 23.52 -3.17 -2.50
N PRO A 97 24.69 -3.66 -2.05
CA PRO A 97 25.06 -5.08 -2.17
C PRO A 97 24.07 -6.02 -1.46
N HIS A 98 23.37 -5.52 -0.44
CA HIS A 98 22.40 -6.25 0.37
C HIS A 98 20.95 -6.09 -0.12
N ARG A 99 20.70 -6.20 -1.43
CA ARG A 99 19.38 -5.94 -2.06
C ARG A 99 18.21 -6.61 -1.31
N ARG A 100 18.37 -7.90 -0.96
CA ARG A 100 17.36 -8.70 -0.25
C ARG A 100 16.96 -8.14 1.11
N HIS A 101 17.91 -7.54 1.85
CA HIS A 101 17.64 -6.97 3.16
C HIS A 101 16.80 -5.68 3.04
N PHE A 102 17.09 -4.85 2.03
CA PHE A 102 16.28 -3.66 1.75
C PHE A 102 14.87 -4.02 1.31
N THR A 103 14.71 -5.01 0.43
CA THR A 103 13.39 -5.52 0.04
C THR A 103 12.62 -6.05 1.26
N ALA A 104 13.26 -6.86 2.11
CA ALA A 104 12.64 -7.38 3.32
C ALA A 104 12.23 -6.26 4.29
N LEU A 105 13.11 -5.27 4.49
CA LEU A 105 12.81 -4.09 5.31
C LEU A 105 11.59 -3.32 4.76
N GLY A 106 11.54 -3.10 3.45
CA GLY A 106 10.39 -2.46 2.82
C GLY A 106 9.08 -3.22 3.02
N ILE A 107 9.10 -4.54 2.87
CA ILE A 107 7.91 -5.39 3.08
C ILE A 107 7.45 -5.29 4.53
N VAL A 108 8.38 -5.40 5.49
CA VAL A 108 8.07 -5.28 6.91
C VAL A 108 7.52 -3.89 7.25
N THR A 109 8.16 -2.81 6.77
CA THR A 109 7.71 -1.44 7.01
C THR A 109 6.32 -1.19 6.43
N ALA A 110 6.07 -1.59 5.18
CA ALA A 110 4.75 -1.48 4.56
C ALA A 110 3.69 -2.27 5.35
N SER A 111 4.02 -3.48 5.79
CA SER A 111 3.12 -4.34 6.57
C SER A 111 2.81 -3.77 7.95
N LEU A 112 3.74 -3.05 8.58
CA LEU A 112 3.51 -2.36 9.86
C LEU A 112 2.51 -1.22 9.70
N PHE A 113 2.67 -0.36 8.68
CA PHE A 113 1.72 0.71 8.39
C PHE A 113 0.32 0.16 8.04
N HIS A 114 0.29 -0.91 7.23
CA HIS A 114 -0.95 -1.60 6.89
C HIS A 114 -1.62 -2.19 8.15
N THR A 115 -0.86 -2.87 9.00
CA THR A 115 -1.39 -3.39 10.27
C THR A 115 -1.94 -2.28 11.16
N ALA A 116 -1.24 -1.15 11.26
CA ALA A 116 -1.69 0.01 12.02
C ALA A 116 -3.02 0.56 11.49
N PHE A 117 -3.16 0.67 10.17
CA PHE A 117 -4.42 1.08 9.55
C PHE A 117 -5.56 0.10 9.83
N ASN A 118 -5.32 -1.21 9.67
CA ASN A 118 -6.33 -2.24 9.96
C ASN A 118 -6.76 -2.22 11.43
N ALA A 119 -5.82 -1.99 12.35
CA ALA A 119 -6.13 -1.83 13.77
C ALA A 119 -6.95 -0.55 14.06
N LEU A 120 -6.66 0.56 13.39
CA LEU A 120 -7.39 1.82 13.54
C LEU A 120 -8.82 1.74 12.98
N ILE A 121 -9.04 1.05 11.85
CA ILE A 121 -10.39 0.83 11.32
C ILE A 121 -11.26 0.10 12.34
N LEU A 122 -10.74 -0.94 12.98
CA LEU A 122 -11.50 -1.75 13.93
C LEU A 122 -11.83 -1.02 15.23
N THR A 123 -11.00 -0.05 15.61
CA THR A 123 -11.20 0.76 16.83
C THR A 123 -11.98 2.04 16.56
N ARG A 124 -12.38 2.31 15.30
CA ARG A 124 -13.09 3.53 14.88
C ARG A 124 -14.41 3.75 15.62
N GLU A 125 -15.16 2.70 15.94
CA GLU A 125 -16.43 2.80 16.66
C GLU A 125 -16.26 2.92 18.18
N GLY A 126 -15.14 2.44 18.73
CA GLY A 126 -14.86 2.44 20.17
C GLY A 126 -14.15 3.69 20.68
N LEU A 127 -13.59 4.51 19.79
CA LEU A 127 -12.84 5.73 20.12
C LEU A 127 -13.44 6.93 19.38
N SER A 128 -13.87 7.95 20.11
CA SER A 128 -14.40 9.20 19.53
C SER A 128 -13.44 9.90 18.56
N GLN A 129 -12.15 9.55 18.59
CA GLN A 129 -11.09 10.11 17.75
C GLN A 129 -10.55 9.14 16.69
N GLY A 130 -11.13 7.95 16.52
CA GLY A 130 -10.58 6.92 15.62
C GLY A 130 -10.45 7.38 14.16
N ALA A 131 -11.41 8.17 13.67
CA ALA A 131 -11.35 8.75 12.32
C ALA A 131 -10.19 9.75 12.16
N LEU A 132 -9.91 10.57 13.19
CA LEU A 132 -8.80 11.52 13.16
C LEU A 132 -7.46 10.79 13.08
N TYR A 133 -7.27 9.73 13.87
CA TYR A 133 -6.03 8.94 13.83
C TYR A 133 -5.81 8.24 12.49
N LEU A 134 -6.87 7.75 11.85
CA LEU A 134 -6.79 7.16 10.51
C LEU A 134 -6.37 8.21 9.47
N VAL A 135 -6.96 9.41 9.51
CA VAL A 135 -6.59 10.53 8.61
C VAL A 135 -5.14 10.95 8.84
N LEU A 136 -4.72 11.08 10.10
CA LEU A 136 -3.33 11.44 10.44
C LEU A 136 -2.34 10.38 9.95
N LEU A 137 -2.64 9.09 10.13
CA LEU A 137 -1.80 8.00 9.65
C LEU A 137 -1.62 8.08 8.13
N LEU A 138 -2.73 8.19 7.38
CA LEU A 138 -2.68 8.29 5.92
C LEU A 138 -1.97 9.57 5.45
N ALA A 139 -2.16 10.69 6.13
CA ALA A 139 -1.47 11.94 5.82
C ALA A 139 0.05 11.81 6.03
N ILE A 140 0.49 11.19 7.13
CA ILE A 140 1.92 10.91 7.39
C ILE A 140 2.49 10.02 6.30
N MET A 141 1.78 8.93 5.95
CA MET A 141 2.21 8.03 4.87
C MET A 141 2.29 8.76 3.52
N ALA A 142 1.33 9.63 3.21
CA ALA A 142 1.33 10.43 1.98
C ALA A 142 2.52 11.39 1.93
N ILE A 143 2.83 12.08 3.03
CA ILE A 143 4.00 12.95 3.14
C ILE A 143 5.29 12.14 2.99
N MET A 144 5.39 10.97 3.62
CA MET A 144 6.55 10.08 3.49
C MET A 144 6.76 9.66 2.03
N VAL A 145 5.72 9.15 1.37
CA VAL A 145 5.78 8.75 -0.05
C VAL A 145 6.15 9.93 -0.94
N PHE A 146 5.58 11.11 -0.70
CA PHE A 146 5.94 12.33 -1.45
C PHE A 146 7.43 12.68 -1.29
N ILE A 147 7.94 12.68 -0.05
CA ILE A 147 9.36 12.93 0.22
C ILE A 147 10.24 11.88 -0.46
N ASP A 148 9.83 10.62 -0.43
CA ASP A 148 10.57 9.51 -1.04
C ASP A 148 10.63 9.62 -2.57
N PHE A 149 9.53 10.05 -3.23
CA PHE A 149 9.54 10.41 -4.65
C PHE A 149 10.58 11.51 -4.95
N GLU A 150 10.55 12.60 -4.19
CA GLU A 150 11.48 13.73 -4.38
C GLU A 150 12.94 13.36 -4.11
N ARG A 151 13.19 12.43 -3.16
CA ARG A 151 14.54 11.90 -2.89
C ARG A 151 15.08 11.07 -4.03
N LEU A 152 14.23 10.29 -4.72
CA LEU A 152 14.66 9.46 -5.83
C LEU A 152 14.90 10.28 -7.09
N LYS A 153 14.08 11.31 -7.35
CA LYS A 153 14.28 12.23 -8.49
C LYS A 153 15.60 13.01 -8.42
N LYS A 154 16.01 13.46 -7.22
CA LYS A 154 17.27 14.22 -7.03
C LYS A 154 18.55 13.39 -7.22
N LYS A 155 18.44 12.07 -7.40
CA LYS A 155 19.56 11.15 -7.58
C LYS A 155 19.81 10.74 -9.04
N LEU A 156 18.95 11.19 -9.95
CA LEU A 156 19.17 11.18 -11.40
C LEU A 156 19.98 12.42 -11.80
#